data_AF-A0A1S3HWY3-F1
#
_entry.id   AF-A0A1S3HWY3-F1
#
_cell.length_a   1.000
_cell.length_b   1.000
_cell.length_c   1.000
_cell.angle_alpha   90.00
_cell.angle_beta   90.00
_cell.angle_gamma   90.00
#
_symmetry.space_group_name_H-M   'P 1'
#
loop_
_entity.id
_entity.type
_entity.pdbx_description
1 polymer ?
#
loop_
_entity_poly.entity_id
_entity_poly.type
_entity_poly.pdbx_seq_one_letter_code
_entity_poly.pdbx_strand_id
1 'polypeptide(L)'
;MEFDDVIRRIGEFGRIQLRTTIFSGLVTMSTAMQMMVTVFMQQLPAHRCAIPDLANDTFEIQGTWHQYLINQTIPVDGNGEYEGCLWRSGNDSGNGSVLPCKDWVYDTSVFPRTFPTE
;
A
#
# COMPACT_ATOMS: atom_id res chain seq x y z
N MET A 1 -4.78 46.41 4.62
CA MET A 1 -3.60 46.72 5.45
C MET A 1 -3.96 47.24 6.85
N GLU A 2 -5.23 47.49 7.20
CA GLU A 2 -5.61 47.95 8.55
C GLU A 2 -5.38 46.93 9.68
N PHE A 3 -5.35 45.64 9.37
CA PHE A 3 -5.15 44.60 10.38
C PHE A 3 -3.76 44.63 11.04
N ASP A 4 -2.72 45.02 10.29
CA ASP A 4 -1.34 45.08 10.79
C ASP A 4 -1.16 46.20 11.84
N ASP A 5 -1.77 47.36 11.59
CA ASP A 5 -1.78 48.49 12.53
C ASP A 5 -2.55 48.18 13.82
N VAL A 6 -3.64 47.42 13.72
CA VAL A 6 -4.41 46.96 14.88
C VAL A 6 -3.57 46.00 15.73
N ILE A 7 -2.85 45.06 15.13
CA ILE A 7 -1.96 44.13 15.84
C ILE A 7 -0.84 44.88 16.55
N ARG A 8 -0.23 45.87 15.89
CA ARG A 8 0.81 46.71 16.48
C ARG A 8 0.31 47.53 17.68
N ARG A 9 -0.99 47.86 17.73
CA ARG A 9 -1.63 48.59 18.84
C ARG A 9 -2.02 47.72 20.03
N ILE A 10 -2.35 46.45 19.81
CA ILE A 10 -2.79 45.50 20.87
C ILE A 10 -1.58 44.88 21.60
N GLY A 11 -0.39 44.94 21.00
CA GLY A 11 0.84 44.38 21.52
C GLY A 11 1.28 43.20 20.64
N GLU A 12 2.53 43.25 20.18
CA GLU A 12 3.14 42.20 19.36
C GLU A 12 3.09 40.82 20.05
N PHE A 13 3.33 39.76 19.26
CA PHE A 13 3.37 38.37 19.71
C PHE A 13 4.09 38.23 21.06
N GLY A 14 3.33 37.94 22.12
CA GLY A 14 3.85 37.87 23.47
C GLY A 14 4.86 36.72 23.62
N ARG A 15 5.78 36.83 24.59
CA ARG A 15 6.79 35.79 24.88
C ARG A 15 6.21 34.39 25.07
N ILE A 16 5.02 34.29 25.63
CA ILE A 16 4.30 33.01 25.80
C ILE A 16 3.77 32.52 24.46
N GLN A 17 3.13 33.39 23.66
CA GLN A 17 2.63 33.04 22.34
C GLN A 17 3.77 32.55 21.43
N LEU A 18 4.93 33.22 21.46
CA LEU A 18 6.12 32.79 20.72
C LEU A 18 6.58 31.38 21.16
N ARG A 19 6.67 31.12 22.47
CA ARG A 19 7.01 29.79 22.99
C ARG A 19 6.01 28.74 22.55
N THR A 20 4.71 29.02 22.64
CA THR A 20 3.65 28.08 22.24
C THR A 20 3.68 27.80 20.75
N THR A 21 3.95 28.80 19.90
CA THR A 21 4.11 28.60 18.45
C THR A 21 5.32 27.73 18.13
N ILE A 22 6.44 27.90 18.84
CA ILE A 22 7.62 27.04 18.68
C ILE A 22 7.29 25.58 19.09
N PHE A 23 6.66 25.38 20.26
CA PHE A 23 6.25 24.04 20.68
C PHE A 23 5.26 23.40 19.72
N SER A 24 4.28 24.16 19.24
CA SER A 24 3.31 23.69 18.25
C SER A 24 4.00 23.32 16.94
N GLY A 25 4.99 24.09 16.50
CA GLY A 25 5.80 23.79 15.31
C GLY A 25 6.60 22.51 15.46
N LEU A 26 7.19 22.25 16.63
CA LEU A 26 7.90 20.99 16.89
C LEU A 26 6.96 19.77 16.86
N VAL A 27 5.74 19.91 17.41
CA VAL A 27 4.73 18.85 17.38
C VAL A 27 4.28 18.58 15.94
N THR A 28 4.01 19.61 15.13
CA THR A 28 3.59 19.43 13.74
C THR A 28 4.68 18.82 12.86
N MET A 29 5.95 19.19 13.08
CA MET A 29 7.06 18.55 12.38
C MET A 29 7.17 17.07 12.73
N SER A 30 6.96 16.71 13.99
CA SER A 30 7.00 15.32 14.45
C SER A 30 5.87 14.48 13.83
N THR A 31 4.65 15.01 13.78
CA THR A 31 3.52 14.31 13.15
C THR A 31 3.68 14.19 11.64
N ALA A 32 4.25 15.20 10.97
CA ALA A 32 4.57 15.13 9.55
C ALA A 32 5.58 14.01 9.24
N MET A 33 6.63 13.85 10.06
CA MET A 33 7.59 12.76 9.92
C MET A 33 6.92 11.38 10.11
N GLN A 34 6.02 11.26 11.10
CA GLN A 34 5.28 10.02 11.32
C GLN A 34 4.39 9.65 10.13
N MET A 35 3.69 10.62 9.54
CA MET A 35 2.89 10.39 8.34
C MET A 35 3.74 9.86 7.18
N MET A 36 4.94 10.43 6.96
CA MET A 36 5.85 9.95 5.91
C MET A 36 6.26 8.49 6.13
N VAL A 37 6.56 8.09 7.37
CA VAL A 37 6.89 6.69 7.69
C VAL A 37 5.71 5.75 7.40
N THR A 38 4.48 6.15 7.73
CA THR A 38 3.30 5.29 7.48
C THR A 38 3.09 5.00 6.00
N VAL A 39 3.41 5.93 5.10
CA VAL A 39 3.32 5.71 3.64
C VAL A 39 4.26 4.59 3.20
N PHE A 40 5.47 4.52 3.75
CA PHE A 40 6.42 3.46 3.40
C PHE A 40 6.02 2.11 4.00
N MET A 41 5.49 2.09 5.23
CA MET A 41 5.08 0.84 5.89
C MET A 41 3.82 0.24 5.29
N GLN A 42 2.92 1.09 4.76
CA GLN A 42 1.64 0.69 4.15
C GLN A 42 1.74 0.48 2.63
N GLN A 43 2.94 0.49 2.05
CA GLN A 43 3.07 0.16 0.63
C GLN A 43 2.72 -1.31 0.44
N LEU A 44 1.65 -1.59 -0.31
CA LEU A 44 1.31 -2.97 -0.69
C LEU A 44 2.19 -3.36 -1.88
N PRO A 45 3.05 -4.39 -1.75
CA PRO A 45 3.77 -4.92 -2.89
C PRO A 45 2.79 -5.57 -3.87
N ALA A 46 3.22 -5.70 -5.12
CA ALA A 46 2.50 -6.50 -6.10
C ALA A 46 2.33 -7.92 -5.55
N HIS A 47 1.09 -8.40 -5.54
CA HIS A 47 0.73 -9.68 -4.96
C HIS A 47 -0.19 -10.42 -5.90
N ARG A 48 -0.13 -11.73 -5.80
CA ARG A 48 -1.02 -12.63 -6.53
C ARG A 48 -1.50 -13.74 -5.62
N CYS A 49 -2.61 -14.36 -5.99
CA CYS A 49 -3.09 -15.55 -5.29
C CYS A 49 -2.06 -16.68 -5.36
N ALA A 50 -1.87 -17.39 -4.25
CA ALA A 50 -1.13 -18.65 -4.26
C ALA A 50 -1.97 -19.72 -4.97
N ILE A 51 -1.34 -20.46 -5.88
CA ILE A 51 -2.02 -21.53 -6.60
C ILE A 51 -2.20 -22.73 -5.65
N PRO A 52 -3.43 -23.14 -5.29
CA PRO A 52 -3.64 -24.36 -4.51
C PRO A 52 -3.12 -25.54 -5.35
N ASP A 53 -2.30 -26.40 -4.74
CA ASP A 53 -1.53 -27.52 -5.35
C ASP A 53 -0.07 -27.23 -5.75
N LEU A 54 0.41 -25.98 -5.71
CA LEU A 54 1.83 -25.67 -5.93
C LEU A 54 2.54 -25.26 -4.63
N ALA A 55 3.22 -26.22 -3.99
CA ALA A 55 3.82 -26.03 -2.66
C ALA A 55 5.00 -25.03 -2.61
N ASN A 56 5.65 -24.73 -3.73
CA ASN A 56 6.79 -23.79 -3.83
C ASN A 56 6.49 -22.67 -4.85
N ASP A 57 5.29 -22.10 -4.77
CA ASP A 57 4.89 -21.02 -5.67
C ASP A 57 5.70 -19.74 -5.36
N THR A 58 6.48 -19.26 -6.34
CA THR A 58 7.24 -18.01 -6.23
C THR A 58 6.60 -16.94 -7.09
N PHE A 59 6.61 -15.67 -6.67
CA PHE A 59 6.02 -14.59 -7.46
C PHE A 59 6.58 -14.55 -8.90
N GLU A 60 7.89 -14.76 -9.03
CA GLU A 60 8.58 -14.85 -10.32
C GLU A 60 8.13 -16.03 -11.16
N ILE A 61 8.06 -15.80 -12.47
CA ILE A 61 7.67 -16.79 -13.46
C ILE A 61 8.81 -17.78 -13.67
N GLN A 62 8.64 -19.00 -13.15
CA GLN A 62 9.63 -20.07 -13.27
C GLN A 62 9.66 -20.72 -14.67
N GLY A 63 8.69 -20.43 -15.54
CA GLY A 63 8.64 -20.94 -16.91
C GLY A 63 7.27 -20.78 -17.60
N THR A 64 7.16 -21.31 -18.82
CA THR A 64 5.94 -21.24 -19.64
C THR A 64 4.77 -22.02 -19.06
N TRP A 65 5.05 -23.14 -18.38
CA TRP A 65 4.05 -23.93 -17.66
C TRP A 65 3.43 -23.14 -16.51
N HIS A 66 4.25 -22.35 -15.82
CA HIS A 66 3.83 -21.51 -14.69
C HIS A 66 2.96 -20.34 -15.15
N GLN A 67 3.36 -19.70 -16.25
CA GLN A 67 2.54 -18.67 -16.93
C GLN A 67 1.17 -19.19 -17.35
N TYR A 68 1.12 -20.40 -17.90
CA TYR A 68 -0.14 -21.01 -18.32
C TYR A 68 -1.07 -21.23 -17.13
N LEU A 69 -0.55 -21.79 -16.02
CA LEU A 69 -1.31 -21.98 -14.79
C LEU A 69 -1.79 -20.66 -14.18
N ILE A 70 -0.94 -19.63 -14.15
CA ILE A 70 -1.32 -18.29 -13.66
C ILE A 70 -2.46 -17.72 -14.50
N ASN A 71 -2.37 -17.79 -15.83
CA ASN A 71 -3.40 -17.25 -16.71
C ASN A 71 -4.75 -17.99 -16.59
N GLN A 72 -4.71 -19.28 -16.26
CA GLN A 72 -5.92 -20.05 -16.00
C GLN A 72 -6.56 -19.70 -14.65
N THR A 73 -5.73 -19.59 -13.61
CA THR A 73 -6.17 -19.46 -12.22
C THR A 73 -6.48 -18.02 -11.82
N ILE A 74 -5.77 -17.03 -12.36
CA ILE A 74 -5.91 -15.63 -11.95
C ILE A 74 -6.69 -14.86 -13.01
N PRO A 75 -7.83 -14.24 -12.64
CA PRO A 75 -8.55 -13.36 -13.54
C PRO A 75 -7.72 -12.13 -13.90
N VAL A 76 -7.85 -11.72 -15.15
CA VAL A 76 -7.26 -10.50 -15.68
C VAL A 76 -8.36 -9.46 -15.71
N ASP A 77 -8.07 -8.31 -15.13
CA ASP A 77 -8.94 -7.15 -15.06
C ASP A 77 -9.13 -6.53 -16.45
N GLY A 78 -10.12 -5.65 -16.60
CA GLY A 78 -10.41 -4.99 -17.89
C GLY A 78 -9.23 -4.19 -18.48
N ASN A 79 -8.23 -3.87 -17.65
CA ASN A 79 -7.03 -3.13 -18.01
C ASN A 79 -5.84 -4.03 -18.40
N GLY A 80 -5.99 -5.36 -18.35
CA GLY A 80 -4.90 -6.31 -18.64
C GLY A 80 -3.97 -6.60 -17.46
N GLU A 81 -4.29 -6.12 -16.26
CA GLU A 81 -3.56 -6.43 -15.03
C GLU A 81 -4.20 -7.65 -14.32
N TYR A 82 -3.39 -8.43 -13.60
CA TYR A 82 -3.89 -9.57 -12.83
C TYR A 82 -4.60 -9.10 -11.55
N GLU A 83 -5.83 -9.57 -11.31
CA GLU A 83 -6.55 -9.30 -10.07
C GLU A 83 -5.95 -10.14 -8.93
N GLY A 84 -5.02 -9.56 -8.16
CA GLY A 84 -4.27 -10.27 -7.12
C GLY A 84 -5.11 -10.83 -5.95
N CYS A 85 -6.35 -10.36 -5.79
CA CYS A 85 -7.25 -10.73 -4.69
C CYS A 85 -8.22 -11.88 -5.04
N LEU A 86 -8.36 -12.20 -6.32
CA LEU A 86 -9.38 -13.10 -6.83
C LEU A 86 -8.72 -14.28 -7.53
N TRP A 87 -9.34 -15.45 -7.42
CA TRP A 87 -8.93 -16.63 -8.18
C TRP A 87 -10.13 -17.34 -8.76
N ARG A 88 -9.90 -18.04 -9.87
CA ARG A 88 -10.89 -18.86 -10.55
C ARG A 88 -10.86 -20.28 -10.00
N SER A 89 -11.97 -20.68 -9.40
CA SER A 89 -12.19 -22.07 -8.99
C SER A 89 -12.76 -22.85 -10.16
N GLY A 90 -11.86 -23.52 -10.89
CA GLY A 90 -12.21 -24.37 -12.03
C GLY A 90 -11.02 -24.61 -12.95
N ASN A 91 -10.91 -25.83 -13.46
CA ASN A 91 -9.83 -26.23 -14.37
C ASN A 91 -9.99 -25.67 -15.81
N ASP A 92 -11.14 -25.03 -16.10
CA ASP A 92 -11.50 -24.52 -17.41
C ASP A 92 -11.54 -22.98 -17.43
N SER A 93 -10.81 -22.42 -18.39
CA SER A 93 -10.50 -21.00 -18.59
C SER A 93 -11.69 -20.13 -19.03
N GLY A 94 -12.91 -20.36 -18.51
CA GLY A 94 -14.07 -19.57 -18.91
C GLY A 94 -15.34 -19.70 -18.07
N ASN A 95 -15.45 -20.71 -17.19
CA ASN A 95 -16.70 -20.97 -16.45
C ASN A 95 -16.50 -21.20 -14.94
N GLY A 96 -15.28 -20.98 -14.44
CA GLY A 96 -14.98 -21.09 -13.01
C GLY A 96 -15.59 -19.94 -12.21
N SER A 97 -16.12 -20.23 -11.03
CA SER A 97 -16.57 -19.21 -10.10
C SER A 97 -15.37 -18.42 -9.59
N VAL A 98 -15.51 -17.09 -9.53
CA VAL A 98 -14.50 -16.21 -8.96
C VAL A 98 -14.66 -16.23 -7.44
N LEU A 99 -13.62 -16.67 -6.74
CA LEU A 99 -13.60 -16.80 -5.29
C LEU A 99 -12.51 -15.90 -4.68
N PRO A 100 -12.67 -15.49 -3.42
CA PRO A 100 -11.61 -14.81 -2.70
C PRO A 100 -10.42 -15.76 -2.47
N CYS A 101 -9.21 -15.22 -2.57
CA CYS A 101 -7.97 -15.93 -2.28
C CYS A 101 -7.84 -16.22 -0.78
N LYS A 102 -7.28 -17.40 -0.48
CA LYS A 102 -6.97 -17.81 0.89
C LYS A 102 -5.52 -17.47 1.29
N ASP A 103 -4.60 -17.65 0.34
CA ASP A 103 -3.17 -17.46 0.51
C ASP A 103 -2.62 -16.61 -0.64
N TRP A 104 -1.57 -15.82 -0.38
CA TRP A 104 -0.97 -14.88 -1.33
C TRP A 104 0.53 -15.09 -1.47
N VAL A 105 1.04 -14.79 -2.67
CA VAL A 105 2.46 -14.74 -3.00
C VAL A 105 2.79 -13.29 -3.38
N TYR A 106 3.79 -12.74 -2.71
CA TYR A 106 4.20 -11.34 -2.84
C TYR A 106 5.51 -11.20 -3.60
N ASP A 107 5.65 -10.13 -4.37
CA ASP A 107 6.94 -9.73 -4.95
C ASP A 107 7.88 -9.23 -3.85
N THR A 108 9.01 -9.91 -3.67
CA THR A 108 10.03 -9.59 -2.66
C THR A 108 11.22 -8.80 -3.22
N SER A 109 11.17 -8.38 -4.49
CA SER A 109 12.27 -7.68 -5.17
C SER A 109 12.61 -6.32 -4.57
N VAL A 110 11.60 -5.56 -4.14
CA VAL A 110 11.78 -4.21 -3.56
C VAL A 110 11.85 -4.27 -2.04
N PHE A 111 10.94 -5.02 -1.41
CA PHE A 111 10.87 -5.15 0.04
C PHE A 111 10.74 -6.64 0.41
N PRO A 112 11.65 -7.19 1.23
CA PRO A 112 11.58 -8.60 1.60
C PRO A 112 10.39 -8.92 2.50
N ARG A 113 9.90 -7.94 3.28
CA ARG A 113 8.75 -8.04 4.17
C ARG A 113 8.07 -6.68 4.28
N THR A 114 6.74 -6.68 4.27
CA THR A 114 5.89 -5.53 4.55
C THR A 114 4.84 -5.90 5.60
N PHE A 115 4.23 -4.92 6.26
CA PHE A 115 3.19 -5.18 7.28
C PHE A 115 2.05 -6.11 6.82
N PRO A 116 1.52 -6.05 5.59
CA PRO A 116 0.49 -6.98 5.12
C PRO A 116 1.00 -8.41 4.84
N THR A 117 2.30 -8.65 4.91
CA THR A 117 2.94 -9.96 4.65
C THR A 117 3.40 -10.68 5.92
N GLU A 118 3.23 -10.07 7.10
CA GLU A 118 3.55 -10.67 8.41
C GLU A 118 2.38 -11.47 8.99
#